data_AF-A0A078JRI7-F1
#
_entry.id   AF-A0A078JRI7-F1
#
_cell.length_a   1.000
_cell.length_b   1.000
_cell.length_c   1.000
_cell.angle_alpha   90.00
_cell.angle_beta   90.00
_cell.angle_gamma   90.00
#
_symmetry.space_group_name_H-M   'P 1'
#
loop_
_entity.id
_entity.type
_entity.pdbx_description
1 polymer ?
#
loop_
_entity_poly.entity_id
_entity_poly.type
_entity_poly.pdbx_seq_one_letter_code
_entity_poly.pdbx_strand_id
1 'polypeptide(L)'
;MSSNLLPLSPMATETVRDSTVPNHDETELTEFQRIRNGQNLPDLVSVVYIIRSFHGGHWWIQSFLEGSLYAQEFFQARPNDFLVCSYPKTGSTWLKSLTFTIANRSRFDDSTNPLLKRNPHELIPFLEIEFPLFPHIDVLQDKGNTLFSTHMPHDFLPDSVVNS
;
A
#
# COMPACT_ATOMS: atom_id res chain seq x y z
N MET A 1 -49.81 57.75 30.91
CA MET A 1 -49.58 56.76 31.98
C MET A 1 -48.32 55.99 31.61
N SER A 2 -47.39 55.97 32.54
CA SER A 2 -46.02 55.49 32.40
C SER A 2 -45.93 54.01 32.77
N SER A 3 -45.18 53.22 32.01
CA SER A 3 -44.40 52.09 32.56
C SER A 3 -43.39 51.58 31.52
N ASN A 4 -42.21 52.20 31.58
CA ASN A 4 -40.85 51.65 31.54
C ASN A 4 -40.49 50.44 30.66
N LEU A 5 -39.50 50.71 29.80
CA LEU A 5 -38.59 49.81 29.09
C LEU A 5 -37.69 49.02 30.05
N LEU A 6 -37.41 47.76 29.72
CA LEU A 6 -36.05 47.19 29.78
C LEU A 6 -35.84 46.25 28.57
N PRO A 7 -34.80 46.45 27.75
CA PRO A 7 -34.46 45.56 26.65
C PRO A 7 -33.68 44.34 27.16
N LEU A 8 -34.01 43.14 26.68
CA LEU A 8 -33.15 41.97 26.90
C LEU A 8 -31.90 42.11 26.00
N SER A 9 -30.75 42.26 26.63
CA SER A 9 -29.44 42.26 25.99
C SER A 9 -29.15 40.95 25.25
N PRO A 10 -28.35 41.00 24.17
CA PRO A 10 -27.96 39.83 23.40
C PRO A 10 -27.09 38.89 24.24
N MET A 11 -27.36 37.60 24.14
CA MET A 11 -26.53 36.55 24.75
C MET A 11 -25.19 36.52 24.02
N ALA A 12 -24.15 37.06 24.66
CA ALA A 12 -22.77 36.93 24.21
C ALA A 12 -22.16 35.63 24.73
N THR A 13 -21.18 35.13 23.96
CA THR A 13 -20.11 34.19 24.32
C THR A 13 -20.53 32.72 24.45
N GLU A 14 -19.85 31.72 23.85
CA GLU A 14 -18.47 31.63 23.37
C GLU A 14 -18.36 30.84 22.06
N THR A 15 -17.54 31.35 21.13
CA THR A 15 -16.89 30.53 20.11
C THR A 15 -15.95 29.54 20.79
N VAL A 16 -16.41 28.31 20.97
CA VAL A 16 -15.51 27.20 21.32
C VAL A 16 -14.80 26.78 20.04
N ARG A 17 -13.65 27.40 19.78
CA ARG A 17 -12.54 26.71 19.12
C ARG A 17 -12.06 25.67 20.12
N ASP A 18 -12.62 24.47 20.06
CA ASP A 18 -11.94 23.31 20.62
C ASP A 18 -11.22 22.61 19.49
N SER A 19 -10.12 23.23 19.08
CA SER A 19 -8.99 22.53 18.50
C SER A 19 -8.34 21.70 19.61
N THR A 20 -9.00 20.62 20.03
CA THR A 20 -8.32 19.47 20.58
C THR A 20 -8.15 18.49 19.44
N VAL A 21 -7.17 18.79 18.59
CA VAL A 21 -6.44 17.74 17.88
C VAL A 21 -5.97 16.80 18.99
N PRO A 22 -6.34 15.51 19.00
CA PRO A 22 -5.68 14.58 19.88
C PRO A 22 -4.20 14.67 19.51
N ASN A 23 -3.38 15.14 20.45
CA ASN A 23 -1.96 14.92 20.42
C ASN A 23 -1.78 13.41 20.28
N HIS A 24 -1.62 12.94 19.05
CA HIS A 24 -1.13 11.60 18.82
C HIS A 24 0.33 11.69 19.21
N ASP A 25 0.60 11.27 20.45
CA ASP A 25 1.93 11.10 20.99
C ASP A 25 2.82 10.47 19.92
N GLU A 26 3.88 11.19 19.57
CA GLU A 26 4.99 10.69 18.77
C GLU A 26 5.69 9.59 19.58
N THR A 27 5.20 8.34 19.56
CA THR A 27 6.03 7.15 19.87
C THR A 27 5.40 5.79 19.56
N GLU A 28 4.28 5.69 18.84
CA GLU A 28 3.82 4.40 18.32
C GLU A 28 4.23 4.21 16.86
N LEU A 29 5.22 3.34 16.64
CA LEU A 29 5.59 2.88 15.28
C LEU A 29 4.35 2.32 14.59
N THR A 30 4.09 2.73 13.34
CA THR A 30 3.01 2.14 12.55
C THR A 30 3.24 0.64 12.42
N GLU A 31 2.18 -0.15 12.30
CA GLU A 31 2.29 -1.61 12.14
C GLU A 31 3.18 -1.97 10.94
N PHE A 32 3.12 -1.16 9.89
CA PHE A 32 4.02 -1.25 8.74
C PHE A 32 5.48 -1.10 9.13
N GLN A 33 5.82 -0.07 9.91
CA GLN A 33 7.18 0.16 10.41
C GLN A 33 7.62 -0.98 11.32
N ARG A 34 6.73 -1.53 12.15
CA ARG A 34 7.01 -2.68 13.01
C ARG A 34 7.32 -3.94 12.20
N ILE A 35 6.53 -4.22 11.15
CA ILE A 35 6.77 -5.34 10.23
C ILE A 35 8.09 -5.15 9.47
N ARG A 36 8.32 -3.96 8.91
CA ARG A 36 9.57 -3.61 8.23
C ARG A 36 10.80 -3.79 9.14
N ASN A 37 10.66 -3.45 10.43
CA ASN A 37 11.73 -3.59 11.42
C ASN A 37 11.88 -5.02 11.97
N GLY A 38 11.13 -6.01 11.46
CA GLY A 38 11.26 -7.41 11.84
C GLY A 38 10.73 -7.76 13.23
N GLN A 39 9.84 -6.95 13.81
CA GLN A 39 9.25 -7.23 15.12
C GLN A 39 8.15 -8.30 15.01
N ASN A 40 8.23 -9.35 15.85
CA ASN A 40 7.21 -10.40 15.92
C ASN A 40 5.91 -9.87 16.53
N LEU A 41 4.83 -9.99 15.79
CA LEU A 41 3.47 -9.65 16.20
C LEU A 41 2.65 -10.93 16.34
N PRO A 42 1.78 -11.09 17.36
CA PRO A 42 0.83 -12.20 17.37
C PRO A 42 -0.12 -12.06 16.16
N ASP A 43 -0.27 -13.15 15.41
CA ASP A 43 -1.09 -13.32 14.20
C ASP A 43 -1.13 -12.13 13.22
N LEU A 44 -0.21 -12.13 12.26
CA LEU A 44 -0.22 -11.29 11.04
C LEU A 44 -1.59 -11.25 10.34
N VAL A 45 -2.41 -12.29 10.48
CA VAL A 45 -3.75 -12.39 9.90
C VAL A 45 -4.77 -11.48 10.61
N SER A 46 -4.66 -11.26 11.91
CA SER A 46 -5.60 -10.37 12.63
C SER A 46 -5.29 -8.90 12.36
N VAL A 47 -4.02 -8.54 12.29
CA VAL A 47 -3.61 -7.13 12.21
C VAL A 47 -3.79 -6.54 10.82
N VAL A 48 -3.53 -7.33 9.77
CA VAL A 48 -3.71 -6.90 8.37
C VAL A 48 -5.17 -6.58 8.01
N TYR A 49 -6.17 -7.04 8.77
CA TYR A 49 -7.57 -6.94 8.36
C TYR A 49 -8.42 -5.90 9.12
N ILE A 50 -7.92 -5.29 10.20
CA ILE A 50 -8.79 -4.59 11.15
C ILE A 50 -8.85 -3.08 10.93
N ILE A 51 -7.80 -2.43 10.42
CA ILE A 51 -7.80 -0.96 10.22
C ILE A 51 -7.93 -0.62 8.74
N ARG A 52 -9.08 -0.02 8.39
CA ARG A 52 -9.34 0.53 7.06
C ARG A 52 -9.40 2.05 7.09
N SER A 53 -8.73 2.68 6.14
CA SER A 53 -8.66 4.14 5.99
C SER A 53 -9.17 4.54 4.60
N PHE A 54 -9.83 5.69 4.50
CA PHE A 54 -10.27 6.26 3.23
C PHE A 54 -9.27 7.32 2.76
N HIS A 55 -8.66 7.11 1.58
CA HIS A 55 -7.62 8.00 1.05
C HIS A 55 -7.67 8.03 -0.49
N GLY A 56 -7.63 9.24 -1.05
CA GLY A 56 -7.69 9.47 -2.50
C GLY A 56 -8.84 8.78 -3.23
N GLY A 57 -10.05 8.75 -2.63
CA GLY A 57 -11.23 8.12 -3.24
C GLY A 57 -11.37 6.61 -3.04
N HIS A 58 -10.43 5.96 -2.35
CA HIS A 58 -10.38 4.50 -2.20
C HIS A 58 -10.31 4.07 -0.73
N TRP A 59 -10.80 2.87 -0.45
CA TRP A 59 -10.66 2.22 0.85
C TRP A 59 -9.42 1.35 0.89
N TRP A 60 -8.58 1.56 1.89
CA TRP A 60 -7.31 0.89 2.04
C TRP A 60 -7.23 0.09 3.31
N ILE A 61 -6.50 -1.02 3.26
CA ILE A 61 -5.87 -1.58 4.45
C ILE A 61 -4.69 -0.68 4.79
N GLN A 62 -4.55 -0.26 6.04
CA GLN A 62 -3.55 0.74 6.45
C GLN A 62 -2.13 0.37 6.00
N SER A 63 -1.72 -0.90 6.15
CA SER A 63 -0.42 -1.37 5.69
C SER A 63 -0.22 -1.29 4.17
N PHE A 64 -1.27 -1.52 3.38
CA PHE A 64 -1.18 -1.38 1.92
C PHE A 64 -1.14 0.08 1.49
N LEU A 65 -1.81 0.98 2.21
CA LEU A 65 -1.69 2.42 1.95
C LEU A 65 -0.25 2.90 2.20
N GLU A 66 0.32 2.57 3.36
CA GLU A 66 1.71 2.94 3.70
C GLU A 66 2.72 2.35 2.70
N GLY A 67 2.52 1.10 2.28
CA GLY A 67 3.34 0.48 1.25
C GLY A 67 3.18 1.13 -0.13
N SER A 68 1.96 1.56 -0.49
CA SER A 68 1.69 2.26 -1.76
C SER A 68 2.35 3.64 -1.78
N LEU A 69 2.23 4.41 -0.70
CA LEU A 69 2.90 5.71 -0.58
C LEU A 69 4.43 5.56 -0.63
N TYR A 70 4.98 4.53 0.03
CA TYR A 70 6.41 4.22 -0.09
C TYR A 70 6.80 3.86 -1.54
N ALA A 71 5.98 3.06 -2.24
CA ALA A 71 6.24 2.73 -3.63
C ALA A 71 6.22 4.00 -4.51
N GLN A 72 5.29 4.92 -4.30
CA GLN A 72 5.24 6.19 -5.04
C GLN A 72 6.54 7.01 -4.88
N GLU A 73 7.10 7.04 -3.68
CA GLU A 73 8.31 7.83 -3.39
C GLU A 73 9.61 7.13 -3.85
N PHE A 74 9.72 5.81 -3.66
CA PHE A 74 10.99 5.09 -3.79
C PHE A 74 11.08 4.15 -4.98
N PHE A 75 9.96 3.74 -5.59
CA PHE A 75 10.00 2.84 -6.74
C PHE A 75 10.42 3.60 -8.01
N GLN A 76 11.46 3.09 -8.67
CA GLN A 76 11.99 3.65 -9.90
C GLN A 76 11.81 2.64 -11.03
N ALA A 77 10.73 2.80 -11.78
CA ALA A 77 10.44 1.96 -12.94
C ALA A 77 11.50 2.16 -14.04
N ARG A 78 11.74 1.10 -14.79
CA ARG A 78 12.59 1.09 -15.99
C ARG A 78 11.71 0.87 -17.22
N PRO A 79 12.12 1.35 -18.41
CA PRO A 79 11.33 1.18 -19.64
C PRO A 79 11.01 -0.28 -20.02
N ASN A 80 11.80 -1.24 -19.52
CA ASN A 80 11.60 -2.67 -19.79
C ASN A 80 10.82 -3.39 -18.68
N ASP A 81 10.39 -2.69 -17.63
CA ASP A 81 9.60 -3.28 -16.56
C ASP A 81 8.17 -3.54 -17.03
N PHE A 82 7.60 -4.65 -16.56
CA PHE A 82 6.26 -5.08 -16.87
C PHE A 82 5.45 -5.20 -15.59
N LEU A 83 4.39 -4.40 -15.48
CA LEU A 83 3.56 -4.32 -14.30
C LEU A 83 2.24 -5.07 -14.49
N VAL A 84 2.00 -6.06 -13.62
CA VAL A 84 0.74 -6.80 -13.53
C VAL A 84 -0.21 -6.08 -12.58
N CYS A 85 -1.21 -5.39 -13.13
CA CYS A 85 -2.23 -4.68 -12.36
C CYS A 85 -3.51 -5.51 -12.22
N SER A 86 -4.06 -5.63 -11.01
CA SER A 86 -5.38 -6.22 -10.80
C SER A 86 -6.03 -5.70 -9.52
N TYR A 87 -7.35 -5.82 -9.38
CA TYR A 87 -7.96 -5.65 -8.05
C TYR A 87 -7.68 -6.91 -7.20
N PRO A 88 -7.63 -6.81 -5.85
CA PRO A 88 -7.44 -7.99 -5.02
C PRO A 88 -8.47 -9.08 -5.31
N LYS A 89 -8.01 -10.34 -5.35
CA LYS A 89 -8.83 -11.55 -5.55
C LYS A 89 -9.46 -11.70 -6.95
N THR A 90 -9.06 -10.91 -7.94
CA THR A 90 -9.53 -11.07 -9.34
C THR A 90 -8.61 -11.96 -10.20
N GLY A 91 -7.89 -12.90 -9.59
CA GLY A 91 -7.04 -13.85 -10.34
C GLY A 91 -5.58 -13.43 -10.53
N SER A 92 -5.03 -12.55 -9.68
CA SER A 92 -3.61 -12.13 -9.72
C SER A 92 -2.64 -13.31 -9.72
N THR A 93 -2.93 -14.39 -8.99
CA THR A 93 -2.07 -15.59 -8.94
C THR A 93 -1.94 -16.24 -10.32
N TRP A 94 -3.05 -16.41 -11.05
CA TRP A 94 -3.03 -17.00 -12.38
C TRP A 94 -2.33 -16.07 -13.39
N LEU A 95 -2.62 -14.77 -13.31
CA LEU A 95 -2.02 -13.77 -14.18
C LEU A 95 -0.50 -13.65 -13.96
N LYS A 96 -0.04 -13.71 -12.71
CA LYS A 96 1.40 -13.75 -12.37
C LYS A 96 2.07 -15.00 -12.94
N SER A 97 1.48 -16.18 -12.77
CA SER A 97 2.01 -17.43 -13.35
C SER A 97 2.18 -17.33 -14.86
N LEU A 98 1.14 -16.87 -15.57
CA LEU A 98 1.18 -16.74 -17.03
C LEU A 98 2.27 -15.75 -17.47
N THR A 99 2.32 -14.58 -16.83
CA THR A 99 3.31 -13.54 -17.12
C THR A 99 4.73 -14.07 -16.93
N PHE A 100 4.99 -14.72 -15.79
CA PHE A 100 6.29 -15.30 -15.49
C PHE A 100 6.70 -16.35 -16.52
N THR A 101 5.80 -17.27 -16.86
CA THR A 101 6.05 -18.32 -17.86
C THR A 101 6.36 -17.71 -19.22
N ILE A 102 5.57 -16.75 -19.69
CA ILE A 102 5.77 -16.13 -21.00
C ILE A 102 7.12 -15.41 -21.07
N ALA A 103 7.47 -14.65 -20.04
CA ALA A 103 8.72 -13.88 -19.98
C ALA A 103 9.96 -14.78 -19.88
N ASN A 104 9.85 -15.93 -19.22
CA ASN A 104 10.97 -16.83 -18.94
C ASN A 104 10.96 -18.14 -19.75
N ARG A 105 10.09 -18.27 -20.77
CA ARG A 105 9.95 -19.50 -21.58
C ARG A 105 11.22 -19.94 -22.31
N SER A 106 12.17 -19.04 -22.55
CA SER A 106 13.47 -19.36 -23.14
C SER A 106 14.52 -19.76 -22.11
N ARG A 107 14.25 -19.53 -20.82
CA ARG A 107 15.17 -19.80 -19.70
C ARG A 107 14.87 -21.11 -19.00
N PHE A 108 13.59 -21.51 -18.96
CA PHE A 108 13.13 -22.69 -18.25
C PHE A 108 12.22 -23.53 -19.14
N ASP A 109 12.46 -24.84 -19.14
CA ASP A 109 11.52 -25.81 -19.70
C ASP A 109 10.37 -26.06 -18.71
N ASP A 110 9.26 -26.63 -19.19
CA ASP A 110 8.09 -26.92 -18.36
C ASP A 110 8.41 -27.76 -17.13
N SER A 111 9.35 -28.69 -17.23
CA SER A 111 9.78 -29.58 -16.13
C SER A 111 10.73 -28.94 -15.13
N THR A 112 11.38 -27.82 -15.50
CA THR A 112 12.35 -27.11 -14.67
C THR A 112 11.84 -25.74 -14.22
N ASN A 113 10.61 -25.39 -14.56
CA ASN A 113 10.01 -24.10 -14.27
C ASN A 113 9.90 -23.85 -12.75
N PRO A 114 10.38 -22.70 -12.23
CA PRO A 114 10.27 -22.31 -10.83
C PRO A 114 8.84 -22.37 -10.26
N LEU A 115 7.81 -22.17 -11.08
CA LEU A 115 6.40 -22.25 -10.69
C LEU A 115 5.97 -23.64 -10.18
N LEU A 116 6.73 -24.70 -10.47
CA LEU A 116 6.49 -26.04 -9.91
C LEU A 116 6.91 -26.17 -8.45
N LYS A 117 7.76 -25.26 -7.95
CA LYS A 117 8.38 -25.33 -6.62
C LYS A 117 8.08 -24.13 -5.74
N ARG A 118 7.68 -23.00 -6.34
CA ARG A 118 7.46 -21.72 -5.64
C ARG A 118 6.11 -21.11 -5.99
N ASN A 119 5.59 -20.30 -5.07
CA ASN A 119 4.37 -19.56 -5.34
C ASN A 119 4.64 -18.43 -6.35
N PRO A 120 3.74 -18.15 -7.31
CA PRO A 120 3.91 -17.05 -8.28
C PRO A 120 4.12 -15.67 -7.64
N HIS A 121 3.60 -15.46 -6.43
CA HIS A 121 3.80 -14.23 -5.66
C HIS A 121 5.26 -14.03 -5.22
N GLU A 122 6.06 -15.10 -5.13
CA GLU A 122 7.49 -15.01 -4.81
C GLU A 122 8.33 -14.65 -6.05
N LEU A 123 7.79 -14.85 -7.25
CA LEU A 123 8.49 -14.62 -8.52
C LEU A 123 8.16 -13.27 -9.15
N ILE A 124 7.01 -12.68 -8.78
CA ILE A 124 6.58 -11.35 -9.23
C ILE A 124 6.14 -10.56 -7.98
N PRO A 125 7.01 -9.71 -7.41
CA PRO A 125 6.73 -8.98 -6.18
C PRO A 125 5.65 -7.91 -6.38
N PHE A 126 4.89 -7.60 -5.32
CA PHE A 126 4.03 -6.43 -5.28
C PHE A 126 4.81 -5.18 -4.89
N LEU A 127 4.46 -4.07 -5.54
CA LEU A 127 5.03 -2.76 -5.23
C LEU A 127 4.63 -2.28 -3.83
N GLU A 128 3.40 -2.56 -3.39
CA GLU A 128 2.87 -2.09 -2.11
C GLU A 128 3.08 -3.07 -0.95
N ILE A 129 3.71 -4.24 -1.17
CA ILE A 129 3.94 -5.27 -0.15
C ILE A 129 5.41 -5.69 -0.09
N GLU A 130 5.89 -6.47 -1.06
CA GLU A 130 7.24 -7.03 -1.00
C GLU A 130 8.33 -5.97 -1.17
N PHE A 131 8.15 -5.01 -2.08
CA PHE A 131 9.11 -3.92 -2.28
C PHE A 131 9.42 -3.14 -0.99
N PRO A 132 8.44 -2.66 -0.21
CA PRO A 132 8.70 -1.85 0.97
C PRO A 132 8.94 -2.64 2.28
N LEU A 133 8.48 -3.90 2.37
CA LEU A 133 8.58 -4.71 3.60
C LEU A 133 9.72 -5.74 3.54
N PHE A 134 10.04 -6.24 2.35
CA PHE A 134 11.02 -7.32 2.16
C PHE A 134 12.06 -6.95 1.08
N PRO A 135 12.77 -5.81 1.21
CA PRO A 135 13.67 -5.32 0.16
C PRO A 135 14.85 -6.26 -0.13
N HIS A 136 15.13 -7.22 0.75
CA HIS A 136 16.25 -8.14 0.65
C HIS A 136 15.93 -9.47 -0.06
N ILE A 137 14.71 -9.67 -0.56
CA ILE A 137 14.39 -10.89 -1.31
C ILE A 137 15.12 -10.94 -2.65
N ASP A 138 15.53 -12.14 -3.07
CA ASP A 138 16.35 -12.36 -4.25
C ASP A 138 15.81 -11.67 -5.51
N VAL A 139 14.48 -11.72 -5.73
CA VAL A 139 13.82 -11.16 -6.92
C VAL A 139 13.89 -9.63 -7.00
N LEU A 140 14.00 -8.94 -5.86
CA LEU A 140 14.17 -7.48 -5.81
C LEU A 140 15.64 -7.06 -5.93
N GLN A 141 16.57 -7.94 -5.54
CA GLN A 141 18.01 -7.73 -5.70
C GLN A 141 18.50 -8.09 -7.12
N ASP A 142 17.74 -8.93 -7.83
CA ASP A 142 18.03 -9.28 -9.22
C ASP A 142 17.68 -8.13 -10.18
N LYS A 143 18.72 -7.41 -10.64
CA LYS A 143 18.58 -6.38 -11.67
C LYS A 143 18.06 -6.92 -13.01
N GLY A 144 18.09 -8.23 -13.23
CA GLY A 144 17.51 -8.90 -14.39
C GLY A 144 15.99 -9.13 -14.28
N ASN A 145 15.40 -9.05 -13.08
CA ASN A 145 13.95 -9.14 -12.93
C ASN A 145 13.29 -7.88 -13.46
N THR A 146 12.36 -8.02 -14.41
CA THR A 146 11.55 -6.91 -14.94
C THR A 146 10.07 -7.05 -14.59
N LEU A 147 9.67 -8.08 -13.84
CA LEU A 147 8.28 -8.36 -13.55
C LEU A 147 7.89 -7.82 -12.18
N PHE A 148 6.84 -7.01 -12.15
CA PHE A 148 6.25 -6.46 -10.93
C PHE A 148 4.73 -6.61 -10.96
N SER A 149 4.09 -6.36 -9.83
CA SER A 149 2.63 -6.38 -9.73
C SER A 149 2.11 -5.36 -8.75
N THR A 150 0.83 -5.00 -8.88
CA THR A 150 0.21 -4.08 -7.94
C THR A 150 -1.31 -4.21 -7.90
N HIS A 151 -1.89 -3.88 -6.76
CA HIS A 151 -3.29 -3.63 -6.52
C HIS A 151 -3.64 -2.14 -6.40
N MET A 152 -2.65 -1.25 -6.57
CA MET A 152 -2.87 0.20 -6.53
C MET A 152 -3.85 0.63 -7.64
N PRO A 153 -4.81 1.50 -7.33
CA PRO A 153 -5.55 2.24 -8.34
C PRO A 153 -4.58 3.02 -9.23
N HIS A 154 -5.00 3.29 -10.46
CA HIS A 154 -4.17 3.99 -11.45
C HIS A 154 -3.57 5.30 -10.90
N ASP A 155 -4.37 6.08 -10.16
CA ASP A 155 -3.96 7.39 -9.61
C ASP A 155 -2.94 7.27 -8.46
N PHE A 156 -2.69 6.05 -7.98
CA PHE A 156 -1.71 5.75 -6.93
C PHE A 156 -0.44 5.09 -7.48
N LEU A 157 -0.34 4.89 -8.79
CA LEU A 157 0.89 4.37 -9.37
C LEU A 157 2.05 5.37 -9.17
N PRO A 158 3.29 4.89 -8.99
CA PRO A 158 4.45 5.76 -8.95
C PRO A 158 4.60 6.56 -10.26
N ASP A 159 5.02 7.83 -10.16
CA ASP A 159 5.23 8.68 -11.34
C ASP A 159 6.23 8.08 -12.33
N SER A 160 7.21 7.33 -11.82
CA SER A 160 8.19 6.62 -12.65
C SER A 160 7.52 5.58 -13.55
N VAL A 161 6.41 4.96 -13.13
CA VAL A 161 5.65 3.99 -13.95
C VAL A 161 4.80 4.70 -14.99
N VAL A 162 4.13 5.79 -14.61
CA VAL A 162 3.20 6.52 -15.49
C VAL A 162 3.95 7.26 -16.61
N ASN A 163 5.16 7.73 -16.33
CA ASN A 163 5.98 8.52 -17.25
C ASN A 163 7.13 7.74 -17.90
N SER A 164 7.16 6.40 -17.77
CA SER A 164 8.25 5.54 -18.29
C SER A 164 8.23 5.36 -19.80
#